data_AF-A0AAQ3XQ86-F1
#
_entry.id   AF-A0AAQ3XQ86-F1
#
_cell.length_a   1.000
_cell.length_b   1.000
_cell.length_c   1.000
_cell.angle_alpha   90.00
_cell.angle_beta   90.00
_cell.angle_gamma   90.00
#
_symmetry.space_group_name_H-M   'P 1'
#
loop_
_entity.id
_entity.type
_entity.pdbx_description
1 polymer ?
#
loop_
_entity_poly.entity_id
_entity_poly.type
_entity_poly.pdbx_seq_one_letter_code
_entity_poly.pdbx_strand_id
1 'polypeptide(L)' 'MPINRLLKGGKISPEEVERLNRAFTFSLKSLHLVDRNDPVSDIVARKVIEIDKSGAHDPHEIAARVAKEFGIPE' A
#
# COMPACT_ATOMS: atom_id res chain seq x y z
N MET A 1 2.63 0.40 -12.06
CA MET A 1 2.65 0.84 -10.65
C MET A 1 3.77 0.11 -9.92
N PRO A 2 4.51 0.76 -9.02
CA PRO A 2 5.61 0.16 -8.27
C PRO A 2 5.15 -1.06 -7.44
N ILE A 3 3.97 -0.99 -6.81
CA ILE A 3 3.40 -2.13 -6.07
C ILE A 3 3.21 -3.38 -6.93
N ASN A 4 2.94 -3.23 -8.24
CA ASN A 4 2.72 -4.37 -9.13
C ASN A 4 4.00 -5.20 -9.37
N ARG A 5 5.19 -4.62 -9.15
CA ARG A 5 6.46 -5.36 -9.18
C ARG A 5 6.63 -6.23 -7.92
N LEU A 6 6.23 -5.71 -6.76
CA LEU A 6 6.25 -6.44 -5.49
C LEU A 6 5.18 -7.53 -5.46
N LEU A 7 3.97 -7.24 -5.97
CA LEU A 7 2.85 -8.19 -6.02
C LEU A 7 3.11 -9.36 -6.98
N LYS A 8 3.84 -9.14 -8.08
CA LYS A 8 4.20 -10.19 -9.06
C LYS A 8 5.02 -11.34 -8.47
N GLY A 9 5.65 -11.14 -7.32
CA GLY A 9 6.43 -12.18 -6.64
C GLY A 9 5.60 -13.15 -5.78
N GLY A 10 4.30 -12.87 -5.55
CA GLY A 10 3.41 -13.68 -4.71
C GLY A 10 2.23 -14.27 -5.48
N LYS A 11 1.68 -15.38 -5.00
CA LYS A 11 0.35 -15.89 -5.40
C LYS A 11 -0.74 -14.98 -4.83
N ILE A 12 -0.90 -13.80 -5.41
CA ILE A 12 -1.92 -12.83 -5.03
C ILE A 12 -2.96 -12.81 -6.15
N SER A 13 -4.24 -12.97 -5.81
CA SER A 13 -5.32 -12.99 -6.79
C SER A 13 -5.46 -11.61 -7.46
N PRO A 14 -5.93 -11.53 -8.72
CA PRO A 14 -6.13 -10.24 -9.39
C PRO A 14 -7.05 -9.28 -8.60
N GLU A 15 -8.01 -9.82 -7.85
CA GLU A 15 -8.90 -9.05 -6.98
C GLU A 15 -8.16 -8.42 -5.79
N GLU A 16 -7.25 -9.16 -5.16
CA GLU A 16 -6.37 -8.65 -4.10
C GLU A 16 -5.40 -7.60 -4.66
N VAL A 17 -4.88 -7.80 -5.88
CA VAL A 17 -4.02 -6.82 -6.55
C VAL A 17 -4.76 -5.49 -6.74
N GLU A 18 -6.00 -5.50 -7.21
CA GLU A 18 -6.79 -4.26 -7.34
C GLU A 18 -7.03 -3.56 -6.00
N ARG A 19 -7.38 -4.33 -4.96
CA ARG A 19 -7.59 -3.82 -3.60
C ARG A 19 -6.32 -3.18 -3.03
N LEU A 20 -5.19 -3.89 -3.10
CA LEU A 20 -3.88 -3.42 -2.64
C LEU A 20 -3.43 -2.18 -3.42
N ASN A 21 -3.72 -2.14 -4.72
CA ASN A 21 -3.41 -0.99 -5.57
C ASN A 21 -4.24 0.25 -5.17
N ARG A 22 -5.53 0.08 -4.83
CA ARG A 22 -6.34 1.17 -4.25
C ARG A 22 -5.79 1.63 -2.91
N ALA A 23 -5.51 0.71 -1.99
CA ALA A 23 -4.94 1.03 -0.67
C ALA A 23 -3.62 1.79 -0.78
N PHE A 24 -2.75 1.36 -1.69
CA PHE A 24 -1.49 2.02 -2.00
C PHE A 24 -1.67 3.42 -2.56
N THR A 25 -2.60 3.59 -3.50
CA THR A 25 -2.92 4.90 -4.08
C THR A 25 -3.48 5.86 -3.02
N PHE A 26 -4.35 5.37 -2.13
CA PHE A 26 -4.85 6.13 -0.99
C PHE A 26 -3.72 6.52 -0.04
N SER A 27 -2.84 5.58 0.30
CA SER A 27 -1.67 5.85 1.14
C SER A 27 -0.81 6.95 0.52
N LEU A 28 -0.40 6.81 -0.73
CA LEU A 28 0.40 7.84 -1.42
C LEU A 28 -0.28 9.20 -1.44
N LYS A 29 -1.60 9.23 -1.65
CA LYS A 29 -2.39 10.46 -1.63
C LYS A 29 -2.39 11.11 -0.24
N SER A 30 -2.55 10.32 0.82
CA SER A 30 -2.46 10.80 2.21
C SER A 30 -1.04 11.24 2.59
N LEU A 31 -0.01 10.55 2.08
CA LEU A 31 1.38 10.92 2.28
C LEU A 31 1.84 12.09 1.40
N HIS A 32 0.95 12.60 0.52
CA HIS A 32 1.26 13.60 -0.51
C HIS A 32 2.52 13.24 -1.32
N LEU A 33 2.80 11.94 -1.46
CA LEU A 33 3.95 11.43 -2.19
C LEU A 33 3.66 11.54 -3.69
N VAL A 34 4.14 12.62 -4.29
CA VAL A 34 4.09 12.84 -5.73
C VAL A 34 5.09 11.93 -6.45
N ASP A 35 6.25 11.69 -5.83
CA ASP A 35 7.32 10.90 -6.42
C ASP A 35 7.16 9.39 -6.15
N ARG A 36 6.57 8.73 -7.15
CA ARG A 36 6.31 7.28 -7.18
C ARG A 36 7.57 6.43 -7.40
N ASN A 37 8.73 7.07 -7.50
CA ASN A 37 10.03 6.42 -7.72
C ASN A 37 10.92 6.44 -6.47
N ASP A 38 10.41 6.96 -5.36
CA ASP A 38 11.12 6.96 -4.08
C ASP A 38 11.16 5.57 -3.46
N PRO A 39 12.24 5.24 -2.73
CA PRO A 39 12.30 4.03 -1.91
C PRO A 39 11.14 3.95 -0.91
N VAL A 40 10.57 5.10 -0.52
CA VAL A 40 9.36 5.20 0.30
C VAL A 40 8.16 4.51 -0.36
N SER A 41 7.98 4.64 -1.68
CA SER A 41 6.91 3.95 -2.40
C SER A 41 7.06 2.42 -2.32
N ASP A 42 8.27 1.89 -2.33
CA ASP A 42 8.51 0.45 -2.20
C ASP A 42 8.20 -0.03 -0.78
N ILE A 43 8.59 0.75 0.24
CA ILE A 43 8.31 0.45 1.65
C ILE A 43 6.79 0.49 1.91
N VAL A 44 6.08 1.52 1.43
CA VAL A 44 4.62 1.64 1.54
C VAL A 44 3.94 0.45 0.87
N ALA A 45 4.37 0.09 -0.34
CA ALA A 45 3.83 -1.05 -1.07
C ALA A 45 3.99 -2.37 -0.30
N ARG A 46 5.16 -2.61 0.29
CA ARG A 46 5.41 -3.80 1.11
C ARG A 46 4.53 -3.80 2.36
N LYS A 47 4.39 -2.64 3.00
CA LYS A 47 3.58 -2.49 4.22
C LYS A 47 2.09 -2.73 3.97
N VAL A 48 1.56 -2.21 2.86
CA VAL A 48 0.19 -2.45 2.40
C VAL A 48 -0.08 -3.95 2.28
N ILE A 49 0.85 -4.72 1.70
CA ILE A 49 0.74 -6.18 1.56
C ILE A 49 0.82 -6.89 2.92
N GLU A 50 1.69 -6.45 3.83
CA GLU A 50 1.79 -7.04 5.17
C GLU A 50 0.52 -6.82 5.99
N ILE A 51 -0.08 -5.63 5.92
CA ILE A 51 -1.31 -5.29 6.65
C ILE A 51 -2.51 -6.06 6.07
N ASP A 52 -2.60 -6.20 4.75
CA ASP A 52 -3.63 -7.02 4.09
C ASP A 52 -3.51 -8.50 4.47
N LYS A 53 -2.28 -9.05 4.48
CA LYS A 53 -2.01 -10.40 4.99
C LYS A 53 -2.32 -10.60 6.47
N SER A 54 -2.27 -9.52 7.26
CA SER A 54 -2.62 -9.54 8.68
C SER A 54 -4.14 -9.61 8.92
N GLY A 55 -4.94 -9.52 7.85
CA GLY A 55 -6.41 -9.68 7.88
C GLY A 55 -7.19 -8.38 7.69
N ALA A 56 -6.52 -7.26 7.38
CA ALA A 56 -7.21 -6.02 7.02
C ALA A 56 -7.54 -6.03 5.53
N HIS A 57 -8.79 -6.28 5.16
CA HIS A 57 -9.22 -6.30 3.76
C HIS A 57 -9.72 -4.94 3.26
N ASP A 58 -9.78 -3.93 4.13
CA ASP A 58 -10.26 -2.61 3.76
C ASP A 58 -9.12 -1.73 3.25
N PRO A 59 -9.18 -1.24 2.00
CA PRO A 59 -8.10 -0.44 1.44
C PRO A 59 -7.90 0.89 2.17
N HIS A 60 -8.96 1.45 2.76
CA HIS A 60 -8.87 2.62 3.64
C HIS A 60 -8.18 2.31 4.96
N GLU A 61 -8.49 1.17 5.57
CA GLU A 61 -7.90 0.78 6.85
C GLU A 61 -6.41 0.47 6.68
N ILE A 62 -6.06 -0.24 5.61
CA ILE A 62 -4.66 -0.48 5.23
C ILE A 62 -3.95 0.86 5.03
N ALA A 63 -4.53 1.80 4.27
CA ALA A 63 -3.92 3.09 4.01
C ALA A 63 -3.72 3.93 5.27
N ALA A 64 -4.71 3.95 6.16
CA ALA A 64 -4.64 4.67 7.44
C ALA A 64 -3.56 4.07 8.35
N ARG A 65 -3.47 2.72 8.43
CA ARG A 65 -2.43 2.05 9.21
C ARG A 65 -1.03 2.34 8.66
N VAL A 66 -0.87 2.33 7.34
CA VAL A 66 0.40 2.71 6.71
C VAL A 66 0.74 4.17 7.01
N ALA A 67 -0.17 5.11 6.79
CA ALA A 67 0.06 6.53 7.08
C ALA A 67 0.45 6.78 8.54
N LYS A 68 -0.21 6.06 9.47
CA LYS A 68 0.10 6.08 10.90
C LYS A 68 1.51 5.56 11.21
N GLU A 69 1.95 4.50 10.54
CA GLU A 69 3.32 3.98 10.69
C GLU A 69 4.39 4.93 10.14
N PHE A 70 4.08 5.65 9.08
CA PHE A 70 4.96 6.67 8.51
C PHE A 70 4.94 8.00 9.29
N GLY A 71 4.15 8.09 10.37
CA GLY A 71 4.16 9.23 11.28
C GLY A 71 3.42 10.46 10.74
N ILE A 72 2.48 10.28 9.81
CA ILE A 72 1.61 11.37 9.37
C ILE A 72 0.34 11.34 10.24
N PRO A 73 0.16 12.30 11.16
CA PRO A 73 -1.10 12.44 11.88
C PRO A 73 -2.21 12.94 10.93
N GLU A 74 -3.41 12.41 11.12
CA GLU A 74 -4.67 12.80 10.43
C GLU A 74 -4.95 14.30 10.42
#